data_AF-A0A0M9G0P7-F1
#
_entry.id   AF-A0A0M9G0P7-F1
#
_cell.length_a   1.000
_cell.length_b   1.000
_cell.length_c   1.000
_cell.angle_alpha   90.00
_cell.angle_beta   90.00
_cell.angle_gamma   90.00
#
_symmetry.space_group_name_H-M   'P 1'
#
loop_
_entity.id
_entity.type
_entity.pdbx_description
1 polymer ?
#
loop_
_entity_poly.entity_id
_entity_poly.type
_entity_poly.pdbx_seq_one_letter_code
_entity_poly.pdbx_strand_id
1 'polypeptide(L)'
;MTTDYDNMPREKRLTPEEMERHIARLTAPRPPTEIRDPFEVCPTRHIESEELAKMTDRLYTQSLQRKAASVAEAEKAMYGNNKGGARNAAGEVVKLSPEEEEMVVTRLYTQSLQRKQANMEQLKAQFLFHPADPAKKVPLDVFVQHMYNDRLEAKKKTAKRLHDLYIVPTEIRTGTITHAQVAESANRLSTTKART
;
A
#
# COMPACT_ATOMS: atom_id res chain seq x y z
N MET A 1 63.15 -8.15 -25.66
CA MET A 1 62.12 -8.50 -24.67
C MET A 1 61.06 -9.31 -25.38
N THR A 2 61.10 -10.63 -25.21
CA THR A 2 60.14 -11.57 -25.79
C THR A 2 59.05 -11.82 -24.76
N THR A 3 57.82 -11.40 -25.06
CA THR A 3 56.66 -11.69 -24.22
C THR A 3 56.19 -13.12 -24.50
N ASP A 4 56.23 -13.98 -23.48
CA ASP A 4 55.71 -15.36 -23.54
C ASP A 4 54.18 -15.34 -23.67
N TYR A 5 53.69 -15.64 -24.86
CA TYR A 5 52.26 -15.72 -25.18
C TYR A 5 51.56 -16.98 -24.63
N ASP A 6 52.31 -17.93 -24.05
CA ASP A 6 51.78 -19.19 -23.52
C ASP A 6 51.12 -19.08 -22.14
N ASN A 7 51.20 -17.91 -21.50
CA ASN A 7 50.68 -17.69 -20.14
C ASN A 7 49.48 -16.72 -20.10
N MET A 8 48.63 -16.75 -21.13
CA MET A 8 47.34 -16.05 -21.10
C MET A 8 46.25 -17.00 -20.56
N PRO A 9 45.46 -16.61 -19.54
CA PRO A 9 44.41 -17.45 -19.00
C PRO A 9 43.37 -17.71 -20.09
N ARG A 10 43.23 -18.98 -20.49
CA ARG A 10 42.22 -19.40 -21.46
C ARG A 10 40.84 -19.08 -20.88
N GLU A 11 40.16 -18.12 -21.49
CA GLU A 11 38.78 -17.75 -21.14
C GLU A 11 37.91 -19.01 -21.16
N LYS A 12 37.24 -19.30 -20.04
CA LYS A 12 36.34 -20.46 -19.91
C LYS A 12 35.19 -20.26 -20.88
N ARG A 13 35.24 -20.95 -22.02
CA ARG A 13 34.14 -20.99 -22.98
C ARG A 13 32.97 -21.74 -22.35
N LEU A 14 31.81 -21.11 -22.37
CA LEU A 14 30.58 -21.70 -21.84
C LEU A 14 30.31 -23.03 -22.55
N THR A 15 30.10 -24.09 -21.77
CA THR A 15 29.81 -25.41 -22.34
C THR A 15 28.42 -25.39 -22.99
N PRO A 16 28.16 -26.22 -24.00
CA PRO A 16 26.85 -26.27 -24.66
C PRO A 16 25.71 -26.56 -23.67
N GLU A 17 25.96 -27.41 -22.67
CA GLU A 17 24.99 -27.71 -21.61
C GLU A 17 24.67 -26.49 -20.73
N GLU A 18 25.67 -25.66 -20.41
CA GLU A 18 25.46 -24.42 -19.65
C GLU A 18 24.70 -23.38 -20.47
N MET A 19 24.93 -23.33 -21.78
CA MET A 19 24.20 -22.47 -22.70
C MET A 19 22.73 -22.90 -22.82
N GLU A 20 22.46 -24.19 -22.90
CA GLU A 20 21.09 -24.74 -22.91
C GLU A 20 20.35 -24.45 -21.61
N ARG A 21 21.02 -24.57 -20.44
CA ARG A 21 20.44 -24.17 -19.16
C ARG A 21 20.12 -22.69 -19.11
N HIS A 22 20.96 -21.85 -19.72
CA HIS A 22 20.71 -20.42 -19.79
C HIS A 22 19.52 -20.09 -20.70
N ILE A 23 19.41 -20.77 -21.85
CA ILE A 23 18.27 -20.65 -22.75
C ILE A 23 16.99 -21.07 -22.01
N ALA A 24 16.99 -22.26 -21.39
CA ALA A 24 15.84 -22.76 -20.63
C ALA A 24 15.39 -21.79 -19.53
N ARG A 25 16.33 -21.15 -18.83
CA ARG A 25 16.00 -20.15 -17.80
C ARG A 25 15.36 -18.88 -18.37
N LEU A 26 15.76 -18.46 -19.56
CA LEU A 26 15.25 -17.26 -20.22
C LEU A 26 13.93 -17.50 -20.96
N THR A 27 13.73 -18.71 -21.48
CA THR A 27 12.56 -19.07 -22.30
C THR A 27 11.46 -19.75 -21.49
N ALA A 28 11.74 -20.22 -20.27
CA ALA A 28 10.73 -20.83 -19.42
C ALA A 28 9.59 -19.84 -19.12
N PRO A 29 8.32 -20.28 -19.27
CA PRO A 29 7.18 -19.47 -18.88
C PRO A 29 7.25 -19.18 -17.38
N ARG A 30 6.94 -17.94 -16.99
CA ARG A 30 6.87 -17.59 -15.57
C ARG A 30 5.80 -18.46 -14.90
N PRO A 31 6.10 -19.09 -13.75
CA PRO A 31 5.07 -19.80 -13.00
C PRO A 31 3.97 -18.82 -12.61
N PRO A 32 2.69 -19.24 -12.65
CA PRO A 32 1.59 -18.39 -12.23
C PRO A 32 1.80 -17.99 -10.77
N THR A 33 1.75 -16.69 -10.49
CA THR A 33 1.84 -16.18 -9.12
C THR A 33 0.53 -16.50 -8.40
N GLU A 34 0.61 -17.24 -7.29
CA GLU A 34 -0.51 -17.43 -6.37
C GLU A 34 -0.90 -16.06 -5.80
N ILE A 35 -2.04 -15.53 -6.24
CA ILE A 35 -2.63 -14.31 -5.68
C ILE A 35 -3.19 -14.70 -4.31
N ARG A 36 -2.43 -14.49 -3.24
CA ARG A 36 -2.97 -14.54 -1.89
C ARG A 36 -3.87 -13.33 -1.69
N ASP A 37 -5.07 -13.58 -1.20
CA ASP A 37 -5.99 -12.51 -0.80
C ASP A 37 -5.28 -11.65 0.27
N PRO A 38 -5.12 -10.32 0.07
CA PRO A 38 -4.52 -9.44 1.08
C PRO A 38 -5.30 -9.45 2.40
N PHE A 39 -6.53 -9.96 2.41
CA PHE A 39 -7.34 -10.19 3.60
C PHE A 39 -7.54 -11.69 3.79
N GLU A 40 -6.57 -12.38 4.39
CA GLU A 40 -6.80 -13.70 4.97
C GLU A 40 -7.89 -13.52 6.04
N VAL A 41 -9.15 -13.83 5.69
CA VAL A 41 -10.28 -13.87 6.63
C VAL A 41 -9.83 -14.79 7.75
N CYS A 42 -9.55 -14.21 8.91
CA CYS A 42 -8.93 -14.93 10.02
C CYS A 42 -9.75 -16.20 10.28
N PRO A 43 -9.12 -17.39 10.37
CA PRO A 43 -9.87 -18.61 10.59
C PRO A 43 -10.67 -18.44 11.88
N THR A 44 -12.00 -18.50 11.77
CA THR A 44 -12.89 -18.41 12.92
C THR A 44 -12.67 -19.65 13.77
N ARG A 45 -11.91 -19.49 14.86
CA ARG A 45 -11.80 -20.54 15.88
C ARG A 45 -13.15 -20.69 16.55
N HIS A 46 -13.73 -21.88 16.49
CA HIS A 46 -14.89 -22.23 17.32
C HIS A 46 -14.40 -22.37 18.76
N ILE A 47 -14.87 -21.49 19.63
CA ILE A 47 -14.58 -21.54 21.06
C ILE A 47 -15.72 -22.32 21.71
N GLU A 48 -15.38 -23.37 22.45
CA GLU A 48 -16.36 -24.17 23.18
C GLU A 48 -17.03 -23.34 24.28
N SER A 49 -18.30 -23.61 24.58
CA SER A 49 -19.07 -22.83 25.55
C SER A 49 -18.45 -22.82 26.95
N GLU A 50 -17.81 -23.91 27.35
CA GLU A 50 -17.12 -24.01 28.64
C GLU A 50 -15.85 -23.16 28.69
N GLU A 51 -15.13 -23.05 27.57
CA GLU A 51 -13.94 -22.21 27.47
C GLU A 51 -14.33 -20.72 27.50
N LEU A 52 -15.43 -20.36 26.82
CA LEU A 52 -16.02 -19.02 26.95
C LEU A 52 -16.37 -18.70 28.41
N ALA A 53 -17.03 -19.60 29.12
CA ALA A 53 -17.39 -19.40 30.53
C ALA A 53 -16.16 -19.18 31.43
N LYS A 54 -15.10 -19.97 31.24
CA LYS A 54 -13.83 -19.80 31.98
C LYS A 54 -13.19 -18.44 31.69
N MET A 55 -13.22 -17.99 30.43
CA MET A 55 -12.71 -16.68 30.06
C MET A 55 -13.55 -15.55 30.67
N THR A 56 -14.87 -15.65 30.65
CA THR A 56 -15.75 -14.65 31.26
C THR A 56 -15.53 -14.55 32.77
N ASP A 57 -15.38 -15.68 33.45
CA ASP A 57 -15.11 -15.71 34.89
C ASP A 57 -13.75 -15.08 35.22
N ARG A 58 -12.72 -15.39 34.43
CA ARG A 58 -11.39 -14.77 34.58
C ARG A 58 -11.44 -13.26 34.37
N LEU A 59 -12.14 -12.79 33.33
CA LEU A 59 -12.28 -11.36 33.06
C LEU A 59 -13.07 -10.67 34.17
N TYR A 60 -14.15 -11.30 34.64
CA TYR A 60 -14.97 -10.78 35.71
C TYR A 60 -14.19 -10.65 37.02
N THR A 61 -13.51 -11.72 37.45
CA THR A 61 -12.67 -11.72 38.66
C THR A 61 -11.54 -10.70 38.58
N GLN A 62 -10.85 -10.61 37.43
CA GLN A 62 -9.82 -9.58 37.22
C GLN A 62 -10.41 -8.16 37.26
N SER A 63 -11.62 -7.96 36.71
CA SER A 63 -12.30 -6.67 36.75
C SER A 63 -12.65 -6.25 38.18
N LEU A 64 -13.11 -7.19 39.01
CA LEU A 64 -13.41 -6.94 40.42
C LEU A 64 -12.14 -6.58 41.20
N GLN A 65 -11.05 -7.29 40.98
CA GLN A 65 -9.76 -6.98 41.62
C GLN A 65 -9.26 -5.58 41.25
N ARG A 66 -9.35 -5.20 39.96
CA ARG A 66 -8.96 -3.86 39.50
C ARG A 66 -9.87 -2.78 40.10
N LYS A 67 -11.18 -3.02 40.18
CA LYS A 67 -12.11 -2.10 40.83
C LYS A 67 -11.81 -1.96 42.32
N ALA A 68 -11.58 -3.06 43.03
CA ALA A 68 -11.23 -3.03 44.45
C ALA A 68 -9.90 -2.28 44.69
N ALA A 69 -8.88 -2.50 43.86
CA ALA A 69 -7.63 -1.76 43.94
C ALA A 69 -7.83 -0.26 43.67
N SER A 70 -8.58 0.08 42.63
CA SER A 70 -8.90 1.47 42.27
C SER A 70 -9.69 2.19 43.37
N VAL A 71 -10.67 1.52 43.99
CA VAL A 71 -11.41 2.05 45.14
C VAL A 71 -10.48 2.22 46.34
N ALA A 72 -9.64 1.23 46.65
CA ALA A 72 -8.69 1.33 47.76
C ALA A 72 -7.66 2.46 47.53
N GLU A 73 -7.22 2.69 46.30
CA GLU A 73 -6.35 3.81 45.93
C GLU A 73 -7.09 5.16 46.06
N ALA A 74 -8.34 5.24 45.61
CA ALA A 74 -9.17 6.43 45.76
C ALA A 74 -9.46 6.74 47.24
N GLU A 75 -9.76 5.72 48.05
CA GLU A 75 -9.93 5.86 49.50
C GLU A 75 -8.64 6.31 50.18
N LYS A 76 -7.48 5.77 49.77
CA LYS A 76 -6.18 6.26 50.24
C LYS A 76 -5.91 7.70 49.80
N ALA A 77 -6.30 8.09 48.59
CA ALA A 77 -6.15 9.46 48.12
C ALA A 77 -7.08 10.44 48.88
N MET A 78 -8.32 10.03 49.15
CA MET A 78 -9.32 10.84 49.84
C MET A 78 -9.08 10.94 51.34
N TYR A 79 -8.81 9.81 52.00
CA TYR A 79 -8.71 9.72 53.46
C TYR A 79 -7.28 9.52 53.96
N GLY A 80 -6.44 8.82 53.20
CA GLY A 80 -5.01 8.69 53.53
C GLY A 80 -4.26 10.02 53.38
N ASN A 81 -4.81 10.97 52.62
CA ASN A 81 -4.20 12.24 52.28
C ASN A 81 -4.94 13.48 52.82
N ASN A 82 -5.46 13.42 54.05
CA ASN A 82 -5.61 14.61 54.91
C ASN A 82 -4.25 15.33 55.20
N LYS A 83 -3.19 14.99 54.45
CA LYS A 83 -1.87 15.58 54.37
C LYS A 83 -1.53 16.05 52.94
N GLY A 84 -2.52 16.48 52.15
CA GLY A 84 -2.36 16.89 50.74
C GLY A 84 -1.57 18.19 50.48
N GLY A 85 -0.83 18.71 51.45
CA GLY A 85 0.26 19.67 51.20
C GLY A 85 1.56 19.04 51.62
N ALA A 86 2.65 19.30 50.89
CA ALA A 86 3.99 18.90 51.32
C ALA A 86 4.16 19.31 52.80
N ARG A 87 4.37 18.34 53.68
CA ARG A 87 4.53 18.63 55.10
C ARG A 87 6.01 18.75 55.42
N ASN A 88 6.38 19.83 56.09
CA ASN A 88 7.73 19.97 56.64
C ASN A 88 7.98 18.88 57.70
N ALA A 89 9.23 18.66 58.11
CA ALA A 89 9.59 17.68 59.13
C ALA A 89 8.79 17.81 60.46
N ALA A 90 8.19 18.98 60.71
CA ALA A 90 7.32 19.29 61.85
C ALA A 90 5.81 19.00 61.62
N GLY A 91 5.39 18.52 60.44
CA GLY A 91 4.01 18.11 60.18
C GLY A 91 3.02 19.20 59.79
N GLU A 92 3.47 20.45 59.62
CA GLU A 92 2.67 21.57 59.10
C GLU A 92 2.47 21.48 57.58
N VAL A 93 1.28 21.87 57.13
CA VAL A 93 0.92 21.95 55.70
C VAL A 93 1.62 23.15 55.08
N VAL A 94 2.62 22.92 54.24
CA VAL A 94 3.26 23.97 53.45
C VAL A 94 2.26 24.43 52.41
N LYS A 95 1.77 25.66 52.55
CA LYS A 95 1.08 26.37 51.47
C LYS A 95 2.15 26.84 50.50
N LEU A 96 1.98 26.52 49.22
CA LEU A 96 2.85 27.02 48.17
C LEU A 96 2.77 28.55 48.15
N SER A 97 3.90 29.20 47.90
CA SER A 97 3.85 30.64 47.60
C SER A 97 3.16 30.85 46.25
N PRO A 98 2.53 32.01 45.99
CA PRO A 98 1.87 32.27 44.71
C PRO A 98 2.85 32.15 43.53
N GLU A 99 4.13 32.49 43.73
CA GLU A 99 5.17 32.33 42.71
C GLU A 99 5.48 30.85 42.44
N GLU A 100 5.52 30.02 43.49
CA GLU A 100 5.71 28.57 43.35
C GLU A 100 4.53 27.89 42.67
N GLU A 101 3.30 28.35 42.95
CA GLU A 101 2.09 27.87 42.26
C GLU A 101 2.17 28.16 40.76
N GLU A 102 2.52 29.38 40.37
CA GLU A 102 2.70 29.76 38.97
C GLU A 102 3.81 28.94 38.29
N MET A 103 4.94 28.72 38.97
CA MET A 103 6.02 27.87 38.46
C MET A 103 5.58 26.41 38.27
N VAL A 104 4.79 25.86 39.19
CA VAL A 104 4.27 24.49 39.09
C VAL A 104 3.26 24.40 37.95
N VAL A 105 2.35 25.36 37.82
CA VAL A 105 1.35 25.39 36.74
C VAL A 105 2.02 25.52 35.38
N THR A 106 2.97 26.44 35.22
CA THR A 106 3.71 26.62 33.97
C THR A 106 4.52 25.37 33.60
N ARG A 107 5.18 24.72 34.57
CA ARG A 107 5.87 23.44 34.37
C ARG A 107 4.92 22.32 33.94
N LEU A 108 3.79 22.16 34.62
CA LEU A 108 2.82 21.11 34.28
C LEU A 108 2.20 21.34 32.90
N TYR A 109 1.87 22.60 32.59
CA TYR A 109 1.33 22.99 31.30
C TYR A 109 2.33 22.70 30.17
N THR A 110 3.58 23.14 30.30
CA THR A 110 4.63 22.89 29.30
C THR A 110 4.91 21.40 29.12
N GLN A 111 4.99 20.63 30.21
CA GLN A 111 5.13 19.17 30.13
C GLN A 111 3.94 18.50 29.45
N SER A 112 2.72 18.97 29.70
CA SER A 112 1.51 18.43 29.07
C SER A 112 1.50 18.67 27.55
N LEU A 113 1.93 19.87 27.12
CA LEU A 113 2.08 20.21 25.70
C LEU A 113 3.12 19.33 25.03
N GLN A 114 4.30 19.16 25.65
CA GLN A 114 5.36 18.31 25.14
C GLN A 114 4.91 16.85 25.00
N ARG A 115 4.23 16.30 26.01
CA ARG A 115 3.66 14.94 25.94
C ARG A 115 2.64 14.81 24.81
N LYS A 116 1.75 15.79 24.65
CA LYS A 116 0.75 15.78 23.58
C LYS A 116 1.40 15.84 22.20
N GLN A 117 2.42 16.68 22.02
CA GLN A 117 3.18 16.77 20.78
C GLN A 117 3.89 15.45 20.46
N ALA A 118 4.64 14.90 21.42
CA ALA A 118 5.31 13.62 21.25
C ALA A 118 4.33 12.48 20.91
N ASN A 119 3.17 12.44 21.56
CA ASN A 119 2.15 11.43 21.28
C ASN A 119 1.54 11.62 19.87
N MET A 120 1.29 12.86 19.45
CA MET A 120 0.85 13.15 18.08
C MET A 120 1.89 12.76 17.04
N GLU A 121 3.19 12.96 17.30
CA GLU A 121 4.28 12.54 16.42
C GLU A 121 4.40 11.03 16.35
N GLN A 122 4.28 10.33 17.49
CA GLN A 122 4.24 8.88 17.54
C GLN A 122 3.05 8.31 16.76
N LEU A 123 1.86 8.90 16.92
CA LEU A 123 0.68 8.51 16.15
C LEU A 123 0.90 8.76 14.66
N LYS A 124 1.44 9.92 14.26
CA LYS A 124 1.80 10.19 12.85
C LYS A 124 2.80 9.18 12.29
N ALA A 125 3.77 8.73 13.10
CA ALA A 125 4.76 7.73 12.70
C ALA A 125 4.16 6.31 12.59
N GLN A 126 3.25 5.95 13.51
CA GLN A 126 2.58 4.64 13.53
C GLN A 126 1.54 4.52 12.41
N PHE A 127 0.75 5.56 12.20
CA PHE A 127 -0.18 5.63 11.07
C PHE A 127 0.59 6.04 9.82
N LEU A 128 1.27 5.06 9.21
CA LEU A 128 1.86 5.12 7.86
C LEU A 128 0.87 5.52 6.75
N PHE A 129 -0.40 5.80 7.07
CA PHE A 129 -1.34 6.48 6.20
C PHE A 129 -0.93 7.96 6.09
N HIS A 130 0.05 8.20 5.24
CA HIS A 130 0.23 9.52 4.67
C HIS A 130 -1.11 9.86 4.02
N PRO A 131 -1.80 10.94 4.43
CA PRO A 131 -2.96 11.39 3.67
C PRO A 131 -2.47 11.54 2.24
N ALA A 132 -3.11 10.84 1.29
CA ALA A 132 -2.71 10.91 -0.10
C ALA A 132 -2.57 12.39 -0.46
N ASP A 133 -1.43 12.75 -1.07
CA ASP A 133 -1.15 14.12 -1.47
C ASP A 133 -2.42 14.69 -2.11
N PRO A 134 -2.87 15.88 -1.69
CA PRO A 134 -4.13 16.41 -2.16
C PRO A 134 -4.11 16.38 -3.68
N ALA A 135 -4.99 15.58 -4.27
CA ALA A 135 -4.98 15.30 -5.69
C ALA A 135 -4.84 16.63 -6.45
N LYS A 136 -3.88 16.71 -7.37
CA LYS A 136 -3.58 17.92 -8.14
C LYS A 136 -4.89 18.41 -8.77
N LYS A 137 -5.42 19.51 -8.23
CA LYS A 137 -6.68 20.09 -8.72
C LYS A 137 -6.43 20.62 -10.12
N VAL A 138 -6.99 19.95 -11.12
CA VAL A 138 -6.96 20.41 -12.51
C VAL A 138 -7.95 21.57 -12.64
N PRO A 139 -7.55 22.73 -13.18
CA PRO A 139 -8.47 23.83 -13.41
C PRO A 139 -9.58 23.42 -14.38
N LEU A 140 -10.80 23.91 -14.15
CA LEU A 140 -12.00 23.48 -14.88
C LEU A 140 -11.87 23.69 -16.40
N ASP A 141 -11.24 24.79 -16.83
CA ASP A 141 -11.03 25.09 -18.24
C ASP A 141 -10.22 24.00 -18.95
N VAL A 142 -9.09 23.59 -18.35
CA VAL A 142 -8.24 22.51 -18.90
C VAL A 142 -8.99 21.18 -18.94
N PHE A 143 -9.81 20.90 -17.93
CA PHE A 143 -10.63 19.68 -17.91
C PHE A 143 -11.67 19.67 -19.04
N VAL A 144 -12.38 20.78 -19.24
CA VAL A 144 -13.39 20.92 -20.29
C VAL A 144 -12.75 20.81 -21.68
N GLN A 145 -11.59 21.44 -21.88
CA GLN A 145 -10.84 21.33 -23.13
C GLN A 145 -10.42 19.89 -23.43
N HIS A 146 -9.91 19.15 -22.44
CA HIS A 146 -9.54 17.75 -22.59
C HIS A 146 -10.75 16.88 -22.98
N MET A 147 -11.89 17.04 -22.29
CA MET A 147 -13.12 16.32 -22.60
C MET A 147 -13.62 16.58 -24.03
N TYR A 148 -13.53 17.82 -24.50
CA TYR A 148 -13.92 18.18 -25.86
C TYR A 148 -13.01 17.51 -26.90
N ASN A 149 -11.69 17.61 -26.70
CA ASN A 149 -10.70 17.04 -27.60
C ASN A 149 -10.80 15.51 -27.66
N ASP A 150 -10.93 14.85 -26.51
CA ASP A 150 -11.14 13.39 -26.43
C ASP A 150 -12.36 12.95 -27.24
N ARG A 151 -13.45 13.69 -27.16
CA ARG A 151 -14.68 13.38 -27.90
C ARG A 151 -14.50 13.56 -29.40
N LEU A 152 -13.76 14.58 -29.84
CA LEU A 152 -13.42 14.76 -31.24
C LEU A 152 -12.51 13.64 -31.75
N GLU A 153 -11.51 13.24 -30.97
CA GLU A 153 -10.62 12.14 -31.32
C GLU A 153 -11.36 10.81 -31.41
N ALA A 154 -12.26 10.52 -30.47
CA ALA A 154 -13.12 9.35 -30.51
C ALA A 154 -13.94 9.31 -31.81
N LYS A 155 -14.58 10.44 -32.18
CA LYS A 155 -15.32 10.54 -33.44
C LYS A 155 -14.42 10.33 -34.67
N LYS A 156 -13.21 10.88 -34.67
CA LYS A 156 -12.23 10.66 -35.75
C LYS A 156 -11.83 9.18 -35.84
N LYS A 157 -11.58 8.52 -34.71
CA LYS A 157 -11.25 7.09 -34.65
C LYS A 157 -12.40 6.23 -35.15
N THR A 158 -13.64 6.53 -34.76
CA THR A 158 -14.82 5.81 -35.27
C THR A 158 -15.02 6.01 -36.77
N ALA A 159 -14.83 7.24 -37.27
CA ALA A 159 -14.94 7.52 -38.70
C ALA A 159 -13.89 6.75 -39.51
N LYS A 160 -12.63 6.74 -39.06
CA LYS A 160 -11.56 5.93 -39.66
C LYS A 160 -11.91 4.45 -39.65
N ARG A 161 -12.35 3.92 -38.51
CA ARG A 161 -12.76 2.52 -38.39
C ARG A 161 -13.88 2.16 -39.37
N LEU A 162 -14.92 3.00 -39.48
CA LEU A 162 -16.03 2.77 -40.41
C LEU A 162 -15.57 2.87 -41.88
N HIS A 163 -14.69 3.82 -42.19
CA HIS A 163 -14.09 3.95 -43.51
C HIS A 163 -13.33 2.68 -43.89
N ASP A 164 -12.47 2.17 -42.99
CA ASP A 164 -11.69 0.94 -43.23
C ASP A 164 -12.57 -0.31 -43.35
N LEU A 165 -13.71 -0.35 -42.65
CA LEU A 165 -14.64 -1.48 -42.66
C LEU A 165 -15.55 -1.54 -43.90
N TYR A 166 -16.01 -0.38 -44.39
CA TYR A 166 -17.09 -0.33 -45.38
C TYR A 166 -16.69 0.33 -46.69
N ILE A 167 -15.80 1.32 -46.63
CA ILE A 167 -15.41 2.11 -47.79
C ILE A 167 -14.19 1.46 -48.46
N VAL A 168 -13.10 1.23 -47.72
CA VAL A 168 -11.87 0.62 -48.26
C VAL A 168 -12.11 -0.73 -48.98
N PRO A 169 -13.00 -1.63 -48.51
CA PRO A 169 -13.26 -2.88 -49.23
C PRO A 169 -14.09 -2.72 -50.51
N THR A 170 -14.87 -1.63 -50.62
CA THR A 170 -15.74 -1.36 -51.77
C THR A 170 -15.08 -0.42 -52.80
N GLU A 171 -14.04 0.30 -52.41
CA GLU A 171 -13.23 1.12 -53.30
C GLU A 171 -12.50 0.26 -54.33
N ILE A 172 -12.82 0.49 -55.60
CA ILE A 172 -12.07 -0.07 -56.73
C ILE A 172 -10.70 0.61 -56.73
N ARG A 173 -9.66 -0.14 -56.38
CA ARG A 173 -8.28 0.34 -56.44
C ARG A 173 -7.91 0.63 -57.91
N THR A 174 -8.03 1.87 -58.32
CA THR A 174 -7.66 2.35 -59.66
C THR A 174 -6.16 2.64 -59.69
N GLY A 175 -5.35 1.61 -59.95
CA GLY A 175 -3.89 1.73 -60.02
C GLY A 175 -3.14 0.40 -60.15
N THR A 176 -1.81 0.45 -60.18
CA THR A 176 -0.93 -0.73 -60.21
C THR A 176 -0.87 -1.40 -58.84
N ILE A 177 -1.21 -2.69 -58.77
CA ILE A 177 -1.21 -3.50 -57.55
C ILE A 177 0.22 -3.97 -57.25
N THR A 178 0.63 -3.95 -55.98
CA THR A 178 1.97 -4.43 -55.60
C THR A 178 2.05 -5.96 -55.64
N HIS A 179 3.23 -6.52 -55.91
CA HIS A 179 3.42 -7.98 -56.01
C HIS A 179 2.94 -8.74 -54.75
N ALA A 180 3.12 -8.15 -53.56
CA ALA A 180 2.62 -8.72 -52.30
C ALA A 180 1.09 -8.82 -52.26
N GLN A 181 0.38 -7.79 -52.72
CA GLN A 181 -1.09 -7.77 -52.78
C GLN A 181 -1.62 -8.77 -53.82
N VAL A 182 -0.90 -8.96 -54.94
CA VAL A 182 -1.22 -10.00 -55.93
C VAL A 182 -1.10 -11.39 -55.30
N ALA A 183 0.00 -11.68 -54.59
CA ALA A 183 0.19 -12.97 -53.92
C ALA A 183 -0.89 -13.26 -52.85
N GLU A 184 -1.27 -12.26 -52.05
CA GLU A 184 -2.38 -12.40 -51.09
C GLU A 184 -3.72 -12.67 -51.78
N SER A 185 -4.01 -12.00 -52.90
CA SER A 185 -5.24 -12.22 -53.68
C SER A 185 -5.28 -13.62 -54.30
N ALA A 186 -4.15 -14.09 -54.85
CA ALA A 186 -4.02 -15.42 -55.43
C ALA A 186 -4.25 -16.51 -54.36
N ASN A 187 -3.69 -16.34 -53.16
CA ASN A 187 -3.90 -17.25 -52.04
C ASN A 187 -5.37 -17.30 -51.58
N ARG A 188 -6.07 -16.15 -51.55
CA ARG A 188 -7.51 -16.12 -51.23
C ARG A 188 -8.37 -16.85 -52.26
N LEU A 189 -8.00 -16.78 -53.54
CA LEU A 189 -8.72 -17.43 -54.64
C LEU A 189 -8.39 -18.92 -54.78
N SER A 190 -7.17 -19.34 -54.41
CA SER A 190 -6.71 -20.73 -54.55
C SER A 190 -7.13 -21.62 -53.38
N THR A 191 -7.40 -21.08 -52.19
CA THR A 191 -7.90 -21.88 -51.06
C THR A 191 -9.41 -22.15 -51.21
N THR A 192 -9.78 -23.28 -51.80
CA THR A 192 -11.15 -23.80 -51.74
C THR A 192 -11.49 -24.20 -50.30
N LYS A 193 -12.23 -23.35 -49.58
CA LYS A 193 -12.95 -23.81 -48.38
C LYS A 193 -14.00 -24.82 -48.83
N ALA A 194 -13.75 -26.11 -48.63
CA ALA A 194 -14.78 -27.14 -48.72
C ALA A 194 -15.90 -26.76 -47.71
N ARG A 195 -17.07 -26.41 -48.23
CA ARG A 195 -18.29 -26.26 -47.43
C ARG A 195 -18.71 -27.67 -47.00
N THR A 196 -18.40 -28.03 -45.75
CA THR A 196 -19.12 -29.09 -45.02
C THR A 196 -20.34 -28.49 -44.36
#